data_AF-A0A969SXH2-F1
#
_entry.id   AF-A0A969SXH2-F1
#
_cell.length_a   1.000
_cell.length_b   1.000
_cell.length_c   1.000
_cell.angle_alpha   90.00
_cell.angle_beta   90.00
_cell.angle_gamma   90.00
#
_symmetry.space_group_name_H-M   'P 1'
#
loop_
_entity.id
_entity.type
_entity.pdbx_description
1 polymer ?
#
loop_
_entity_poly.entity_id
_entity_poly.type
_entity_poly.pdbx_seq_one_letter_code
_entity_poly.pdbx_strand_id
1 'polypeptide(L)'
;NSVKFILYLSPILGTIWFVQQYGVDVPFFDQWNLPFLFEKAVHGRIRLNNLFALHNTHRIFFPRIIFLILAFISSWNIKLELYFSLAVAVLTFVRLHQLANLTLPYQQPRLWFHGTNIIMGCLFFHGCSGRIGYGAFKLLYF
;
A
#
# COMPACT_ATOMS: atom_id res chain seq x y z
N ASN A 1 0.06 -3.51 29.57
CA ASN A 1 -0.64 -3.07 28.34
C ASN A 1 0.27 -2.42 27.31
N SER A 2 1.29 -1.64 27.70
CA SER A 2 2.17 -0.92 26.76
C SER A 2 2.99 -1.83 25.83
N VAL A 3 3.45 -3.00 26.30
CA VAL A 3 4.28 -3.93 25.50
C VAL A 3 3.52 -4.49 24.28
N LYS A 4 2.23 -4.81 24.43
CA LYS A 4 1.40 -5.31 23.30
C LYS A 4 1.24 -4.26 22.22
N PHE A 5 1.06 -3.00 22.62
CA PHE A 5 0.92 -1.89 21.70
C PHE A 5 2.19 -1.67 20.89
N ILE A 6 3.35 -1.75 21.53
CA ILE A 6 4.66 -1.69 20.86
C ILE A 6 4.80 -2.83 19.84
N LEU A 7 4.41 -4.04 20.20
CA LEU A 7 4.43 -5.20 19.30
C LEU A 7 3.52 -5.06 18.08
N TYR A 8 2.35 -4.42 18.22
CA TYR A 8 1.47 -4.14 17.08
C TYR A 8 1.98 -3.02 16.18
N LEU A 9 2.74 -2.07 16.73
CA LEU A 9 3.32 -0.97 15.97
C LEU A 9 4.62 -1.36 15.25
N SER A 10 5.34 -2.39 15.73
CA SER A 10 6.63 -2.77 15.15
C SER A 10 6.59 -3.06 13.63
N PRO A 11 5.60 -3.79 13.06
CA PRO A 11 5.57 -3.98 11.62
C PRO A 11 5.29 -2.69 10.84
N ILE A 12 4.45 -1.79 11.39
CA ILE A 12 4.12 -0.51 10.75
C ILE A 12 5.34 0.41 10.74
N LEU A 13 6.00 0.55 11.89
CA LEU A 13 7.21 1.37 12.03
C LEU A 13 8.35 0.82 11.15
N GLY A 14 8.48 -0.50 11.08
CA GLY A 14 9.43 -1.17 10.18
C GLY A 14 9.19 -0.82 8.71
N THR A 15 7.92 -0.85 8.26
CA THR A 15 7.60 -0.47 6.87
C THR A 15 7.80 1.03 6.63
N ILE A 16 7.45 1.91 7.57
CA ILE A 16 7.72 3.36 7.43
C ILE A 16 9.23 3.60 7.29
N TRP A 17 10.04 3.02 8.18
CA TRP A 17 11.48 3.12 8.12
C TRP A 17 12.02 2.60 6.78
N PHE A 18 11.51 1.48 6.30
CA PHE A 18 11.92 0.91 5.02
C PHE A 18 11.55 1.82 3.83
N VAL A 19 10.35 2.40 3.80
CA VAL A 19 9.94 3.39 2.78
C VAL A 19 10.83 4.63 2.84
N GLN A 20 11.22 5.09 4.03
CA GLN A 20 12.09 6.26 4.16
C GLN A 20 13.50 6.01 3.63
N GLN A 21 14.08 4.84 3.92
CA GLN A 21 15.45 4.51 3.51
C GLN A 21 15.55 4.05 2.06
N TYR A 22 14.59 3.27 1.58
CA TYR A 22 14.64 2.59 0.27
C TYR A 22 13.58 3.05 -0.71
N GLY A 23 12.65 3.93 -0.31
CA GLY A 23 11.69 4.54 -1.21
C GLY A 23 12.41 5.40 -2.24
N VAL A 24 12.25 5.04 -3.51
CA VAL A 24 12.76 5.77 -4.67
C VAL A 24 11.60 6.28 -5.50
N ASP A 25 11.74 7.48 -6.05
CA ASP A 25 10.72 8.12 -6.88
C ASP A 25 10.80 7.63 -8.32
N VAL A 26 10.73 6.31 -8.50
CA VAL A 26 10.86 5.66 -9.82
C VAL A 26 9.72 4.66 -10.03
N PRO A 27 9.04 4.70 -11.20
CA PRO A 27 7.90 3.81 -11.47
C PRO A 27 8.31 2.33 -11.45
N PHE A 28 7.43 1.51 -10.89
CA PHE A 28 7.61 0.06 -10.83
C PHE A 28 6.51 -0.68 -11.60
N PHE A 29 6.91 -1.60 -12.49
CA PHE A 29 6.02 -2.43 -13.32
C PHE A 29 4.90 -1.63 -13.99
N ASP A 30 3.64 -1.88 -13.61
CA ASP A 30 2.45 -1.29 -14.22
C ASP A 30 2.41 0.25 -14.09
N GLN A 31 3.16 0.82 -13.14
CA GLN A 31 3.28 2.27 -12.99
C GLN A 31 3.96 2.93 -14.20
N TRP A 32 4.76 2.22 -14.99
CA TRP A 32 5.33 2.76 -16.23
C TRP A 32 4.27 3.18 -17.26
N ASN A 33 3.06 2.63 -17.17
CA ASN A 33 1.94 2.99 -18.06
C ASN A 33 1.12 4.21 -17.57
N LEU A 34 1.33 4.67 -16.33
CA LEU A 34 0.65 5.84 -15.74
C LEU A 34 1.02 7.19 -16.40
N PRO A 35 2.28 7.51 -16.75
CA PRO A 35 2.60 8.80 -17.36
C PRO A 35 1.82 9.08 -18.65
N PHE A 36 1.55 8.06 -19.48
CA PHE A 36 0.71 8.20 -20.67
C PHE A 36 -0.76 8.55 -20.34
N LEU A 37 -1.24 8.09 -19.18
CA LEU A 37 -2.56 8.47 -18.68
C LEU A 37 -2.56 9.91 -18.17
N PHE A 38 -1.49 10.35 -17.48
CA PHE A 38 -1.35 11.71 -16.98
C PHE A 38 -1.20 12.73 -18.10
N GLU A 39 -0.45 12.42 -19.16
CA GLU A 39 -0.33 13.28 -20.34
C GLU A 39 -1.71 13.52 -20.98
N LYS A 40 -2.49 12.45 -21.18
CA LYS A 40 -3.89 12.57 -21.65
C LYS A 40 -4.77 13.37 -20.70
N ALA A 41 -4.46 13.33 -19.41
CA ALA A 41 -5.16 14.08 -18.38
C ALA A 41 -4.91 15.58 -18.45
N VAL A 42 -3.64 15.97 -18.55
CA VAL A 42 -3.22 17.36 -18.65
C VAL A 42 -3.71 18.00 -19.96
N HIS A 43 -3.75 17.26 -21.06
CA HIS A 43 -4.28 17.76 -22.34
C HIS A 43 -5.83 17.82 -22.42
N GLY A 44 -6.55 17.60 -21.31
CA GLY A 44 -8.01 17.66 -21.27
C GLY A 44 -8.72 16.55 -22.06
N ARG A 45 -8.01 15.46 -22.40
CA ARG A 45 -8.54 14.32 -23.17
C ARG A 45 -8.98 13.16 -22.28
N ILE A 46 -9.26 13.40 -20.99
CA ILE A 46 -9.80 12.37 -20.09
C ILE A 46 -11.24 12.08 -20.51
N ARG A 47 -11.41 11.08 -21.36
CA ARG A 47 -12.72 10.47 -21.55
C ARG A 47 -12.93 9.48 -20.41
N LEU A 48 -14.13 9.46 -19.81
CA LEU A 48 -14.52 8.44 -18.82
C LEU A 48 -14.26 7.02 -19.35
N ASN A 49 -14.36 6.84 -20.68
CA ASN A 49 -14.03 5.58 -21.35
C ASN A 49 -12.57 5.14 -21.17
N ASN A 50 -11.61 6.07 -21.09
CA ASN A 50 -10.19 5.75 -20.83
C ASN A 50 -9.96 5.27 -19.39
N LEU A 51 -10.78 5.72 -18.43
CA LEU A 51 -10.72 5.27 -17.04
C LEU A 51 -11.28 3.84 -16.90
N PHE A 52 -12.35 3.53 -17.63
CA PHE A 52 -12.99 2.20 -17.67
C PHE A 52 -12.38 1.21 -18.67
N ALA A 53 -11.38 1.64 -19.45
CA ALA A 53 -10.70 0.80 -20.43
C ALA A 53 -10.00 -0.39 -19.74
N LEU A 54 -10.06 -1.56 -20.39
CA LEU A 54 -9.37 -2.76 -19.91
C LEU A 54 -7.87 -2.50 -19.76
N HIS A 55 -7.29 -2.98 -18.66
CA HIS A 55 -5.85 -3.03 -18.45
C HIS A 55 -5.45 -4.49 -18.26
N ASN A 56 -4.66 -5.03 -19.19
CA ASN A 56 -4.13 -6.40 -19.22
C ASN A 56 -5.13 -7.57 -19.12
N THR A 57 -6.39 -7.36 -18.73
CA THR A 57 -7.56 -8.28 -18.70
C THR A 57 -8.62 -7.82 -17.70
N HIS A 58 -8.30 -6.87 -16.81
CA HIS A 58 -9.17 -6.42 -15.72
C HIS A 58 -9.37 -4.90 -15.73
N ARG A 59 -10.44 -4.43 -15.08
CA ARG A 59 -10.80 -3.01 -15.03
C ARG A 59 -10.28 -2.39 -13.74
N ILE A 60 -9.22 -1.61 -13.84
CA ILE A 60 -8.57 -0.91 -12.72
C ILE A 60 -9.12 0.52 -12.53
N PHE A 61 -10.45 0.66 -12.49
CA PHE A 61 -11.09 1.98 -12.42
C PHE A 61 -10.74 2.76 -11.14
N PHE A 62 -10.98 2.17 -9.97
CA PHE A 62 -10.72 2.83 -8.68
C PHE A 62 -9.24 3.15 -8.46
N PRO A 63 -8.28 2.23 -8.70
CA PRO A 63 -6.85 2.54 -8.57
C PRO A 63 -6.42 3.71 -9.47
N ARG A 64 -6.90 3.77 -10.73
CA ARG A 64 -6.56 4.87 -11.65
C ARG A 64 -6.99 6.23 -11.16
N ILE A 65 -8.19 6.33 -10.57
CA ILE A 65 -8.67 7.61 -10.02
C ILE A 65 -7.80 8.04 -8.85
N ILE A 66 -7.47 7.11 -7.95
CA ILE A 66 -6.62 7.38 -6.79
C ILE A 66 -5.24 7.88 -7.26
N PHE A 67 -4.58 7.15 -8.17
CA PHE A 67 -3.28 7.58 -8.70
C PHE A 67 -3.34 8.92 -9.41
N LEU A 68 -4.40 9.19 -10.16
CA LEU A 68 -4.57 10.47 -10.85
C LEU A 68 -4.73 11.62 -9.85
N ILE A 69 -5.57 11.47 -8.82
CA ILE A 69 -5.72 12.45 -7.74
C ILE A 69 -4.38 12.67 -7.03
N LEU A 70 -3.69 11.59 -6.66
CA LEU A 70 -2.39 11.68 -5.99
C LEU A 70 -1.35 12.37 -6.88
N ALA A 71 -1.29 12.03 -8.16
CA ALA A 71 -0.35 12.61 -9.11
C ALA A 71 -0.60 14.12 -9.31
N PHE A 72 -1.86 14.55 -9.38
CA PHE A 72 -2.20 15.98 -9.47
C PHE A 72 -1.82 16.76 -8.20
N ILE A 73 -2.02 16.18 -7.01
CA ILE A 73 -1.69 16.85 -5.73
C ILE A 73 -0.18 16.87 -5.47
N SER A 74 0.53 15.81 -5.85
CA SER A 74 1.93 15.60 -5.48
C SER A 74 2.95 15.88 -6.58
N SER A 75 2.49 16.34 -7.76
CA SER A 75 3.31 16.42 -8.97
C SER A 75 3.96 15.07 -9.34
N TRP A 76 3.18 14.00 -9.20
CA TRP A 76 3.58 12.60 -9.43
C TRP A 76 4.78 12.15 -8.58
N ASN A 77 4.63 12.22 -7.26
CA ASN A 77 5.60 11.66 -6.32
C ASN A 77 5.19 10.24 -5.90
N ILE A 78 5.99 9.25 -6.31
CA ILE A 78 5.73 7.83 -6.08
C ILE A 78 5.87 7.48 -4.60
N LYS A 79 6.71 8.18 -3.82
CA LYS A 79 6.78 7.98 -2.36
C LYS A 79 5.44 8.25 -1.69
N LEU A 80 4.69 9.24 -2.16
CA LEU A 80 3.35 9.53 -1.64
C LEU A 80 2.36 8.41 -1.97
N GLU A 81 2.46 7.79 -3.14
CA GLU A 81 1.68 6.59 -3.47
C GLU A 81 2.01 5.41 -2.53
N LEU A 82 3.30 5.22 -2.20
CA LEU A 82 3.73 4.22 -1.22
C LEU A 82 3.14 4.49 0.18
N TYR A 83 3.20 5.73 0.65
CA TYR A 83 2.61 6.10 1.94
C TYR A 83 1.10 5.95 1.95
N PHE A 84 0.42 6.28 0.84
CA PHE A 84 -1.01 6.07 0.72
C PHE A 84 -1.37 4.59 0.76
N SER A 85 -0.64 3.73 0.04
CA SER A 85 -0.80 2.28 0.10
C SER A 85 -0.57 1.77 1.52
N LEU A 86 0.44 2.29 2.23
CA LEU A 86 0.70 1.96 3.62
C LEU A 86 -0.46 2.37 4.54
N ALA A 87 -1.03 3.57 4.34
CA ALA A 87 -2.18 4.03 5.11
C ALA A 87 -3.41 3.13 4.94
N VAL A 88 -3.70 2.71 3.70
CA VAL A 88 -4.78 1.76 3.40
C VAL A 88 -4.50 0.39 4.04
N ALA A 89 -3.25 -0.08 4.00
CA ALA A 89 -2.82 -1.33 4.63
C ALA A 89 -3.02 -1.28 6.16
N VAL A 90 -2.61 -0.21 6.82
CA VAL A 90 -2.82 0.02 8.25
C VAL A 90 -4.31 0.06 8.59
N LEU A 91 -5.12 0.78 7.82
CA LEU A 91 -6.57 0.84 8.02
C LEU A 91 -7.20 -0.56 7.93
N THR A 92 -6.81 -1.34 6.91
CA THR A 92 -7.31 -2.71 6.72
C THR A 92 -6.93 -3.60 7.90
N PHE A 93 -5.68 -3.53 8.37
CA PHE A 93 -5.23 -4.27 9.54
C PHE A 93 -6.01 -3.90 10.81
N VAL A 94 -6.26 -2.61 11.04
CA VAL A 94 -7.08 -2.14 12.19
C VAL A 94 -8.50 -2.69 12.11
N ARG A 95 -9.13 -2.68 10.92
CA ARG A 95 -10.49 -3.23 10.73
C ARG A 95 -10.54 -4.74 10.93
N LEU A 96 -9.55 -5.47 10.42
CA LEU A 96 -9.43 -6.91 10.66
C LEU A 96 -9.25 -7.23 12.15
N HIS A 97 -8.42 -6.46 12.85
CA HIS A 97 -8.26 -6.61 14.29
C HIS A 97 -9.57 -6.34 15.05
N GLN A 98 -10.32 -5.29 14.68
CA GLN A 98 -11.65 -5.01 15.26
C GLN A 98 -12.61 -6.17 15.03
N LEU A 99 -12.69 -6.67 13.79
CA LEU A 99 -13.54 -7.81 13.45
C LEU A 99 -13.16 -9.07 14.24
N ALA A 100 -11.86 -9.35 14.37
CA ALA A 100 -11.37 -10.50 15.11
C ALA A 100 -11.74 -10.43 16.61
N ASN A 101 -11.83 -9.22 17.19
CA ASN A 101 -12.31 -9.04 18.56
C ASN A 101 -13.84 -9.29 18.70
N LEU A 102 -14.60 -9.09 17.64
CA LEU A 102 -16.06 -9.29 17.65
C LEU A 102 -16.46 -10.75 17.42
N THR A 103 -15.65 -11.52 16.70
CA THR A 103 -16.00 -12.89 16.26
C THR A 103 -15.55 -13.98 17.24
N LEU A 104 -14.63 -13.69 18.17
CA LEU A 104 -14.05 -14.75 18.99
C LEU A 104 -14.91 -15.17 20.19
N PRO A 105 -15.20 -16.47 20.35
CA PRO A 105 -15.92 -16.97 21.52
C PRO A 105 -15.05 -16.83 22.78
N TYR A 106 -15.73 -16.53 23.89
CA TYR A 106 -15.19 -16.21 25.23
C TYR A 106 -14.18 -17.23 25.82
N GLN A 107 -14.08 -18.45 25.27
CA GLN A 107 -13.24 -19.55 25.77
C GLN A 107 -11.78 -19.60 25.24
N GLN A 108 -11.39 -18.77 24.27
CA GLN A 108 -10.02 -18.79 23.73
C GLN A 108 -9.00 -18.11 24.68
N PRO A 109 -7.81 -18.70 24.90
CA PRO A 109 -6.75 -18.06 25.68
C PRO A 109 -6.27 -16.77 25.01
N ARG A 110 -6.41 -15.65 25.72
CA ARG A 110 -6.07 -14.28 25.26
C ARG A 110 -4.66 -14.13 24.67
N LEU A 111 -3.71 -14.99 25.05
CA LEU A 111 -2.33 -14.98 24.54
C LEU A 111 -2.25 -15.40 23.05
N TRP A 112 -2.96 -16.47 22.67
CA TRP A 112 -2.95 -16.99 21.29
C TRP A 112 -3.57 -16.03 20.31
N PHE A 113 -4.64 -15.35 20.71
CA PHE A 113 -5.27 -14.29 19.93
C PHE A 113 -4.32 -13.12 19.63
N HIS A 114 -3.56 -12.66 20.62
CA HIS A 114 -2.59 -11.60 20.38
C HIS A 114 -1.43 -12.08 19.51
N GLY A 115 -0.95 -13.30 19.73
CA GLY A 115 0.12 -13.89 18.93
C GLY A 115 -0.24 -14.01 17.45
N THR A 116 -1.42 -14.54 17.11
CA THR A 116 -1.86 -14.69 15.72
C THR A 116 -2.03 -13.35 15.02
N ASN A 117 -2.58 -12.34 15.69
CA ASN A 117 -2.71 -10.99 15.13
C ASN A 117 -1.35 -10.29 14.89
N ILE A 118 -0.37 -10.49 15.78
CA ILE A 118 0.98 -9.94 15.59
C ILE A 118 1.65 -10.61 14.39
N ILE A 119 1.59 -11.94 14.30
CA ILE A 119 2.15 -12.69 13.16
C ILE A 119 1.48 -12.25 11.85
N MET A 120 0.15 -12.11 11.85
CA MET A 120 -0.60 -11.62 10.69
C MET A 120 -0.14 -10.23 10.26
N GLY A 121 0.07 -9.33 11.23
CA GLY A 121 0.62 -7.99 10.97
C GLY A 121 2.01 -8.06 10.33
N CYS A 122 2.93 -8.82 10.92
CA CYS A 122 4.27 -8.99 10.37
C CYS A 122 4.25 -9.52 8.92
N LEU A 123 3.45 -10.54 8.63
CA LEU A 123 3.33 -11.09 7.27
C LEU A 123 2.72 -10.09 6.28
N PHE A 124 1.66 -9.39 6.70
CA PHE A 124 0.97 -8.42 5.86
C PHE A 124 1.87 -7.25 5.46
N PHE A 125 2.66 -6.73 6.40
CA PHE A 125 3.57 -5.62 6.17
C PHE A 125 4.90 -6.03 5.52
N HIS A 126 5.34 -7.29 5.69
CA HIS A 126 6.48 -7.83 4.94
C HIS A 126 6.25 -7.82 3.43
N GLY A 127 5.03 -8.14 2.98
CA GLY A 127 4.65 -8.05 1.57
C GLY A 127 4.70 -6.64 0.99
N CYS A 128 4.43 -5.61 1.81
CA CYS A 128 4.58 -4.21 1.37
C CYS A 128 6.04 -3.82 1.12
N SER A 129 6.98 -4.32 1.93
CA SER A 129 8.41 -4.01 1.79
C SER A 129 9.04 -4.61 0.52
N GLY A 130 8.55 -5.76 0.04
CA GLY A 130 9.07 -6.40 -1.17
C GLY A 130 9.02 -5.50 -2.41
N ARG A 131 7.90 -4.80 -2.64
CA ARG A 131 7.74 -3.89 -3.78
C ARG A 131 8.75 -2.74 -3.80
N ILE A 132 9.18 -2.30 -2.62
CA ILE A 132 10.10 -1.17 -2.43
C ILE A 132 11.54 -1.61 -2.72
N GLY A 133 11.93 -2.80 -2.25
CA GLY A 133 13.26 -3.36 -2.48
C GLY A 133 13.56 -3.61 -3.96
N TYR A 134 12.59 -4.11 -4.74
CA TYR A 134 12.80 -4.34 -6.17
C TYR A 134 12.98 -3.06 -6.98
N GLY A 135 12.34 -1.95 -6.60
CA GLY A 135 12.52 -0.64 -7.25
C GLY A 135 13.92 -0.08 -7.00
N ALA A 136 14.40 -0.13 -5.76
CA ALA A 136 15.75 0.32 -5.39
C ALA A 136 16.86 -0.55 -6.01
N PHE A 137 16.68 -1.87 -6.03
CA PHE A 137 17.66 -2.78 -6.63
C PHE A 137 17.80 -2.53 -8.13
N LYS A 138 16.71 -2.27 -8.86
CA LYS A 138 16.76 -2.07 -10.32
C LYS A 138 17.50 -0.78 -10.73
N LEU A 139 17.54 0.24 -9.87
CA LEU A 139 18.32 1.47 -10.09
C LEU A 139 19.83 1.30 -9.90
N LEU A 140 20.28 0.27 -9.18
CA LEU A 140 21.71 -0.02 -8.98
C LEU A 140 22.34 -0.76 -10.18
N TYR A 141 21.52 -1.24 -11.12
CA TYR A 141 21.95 -2.00 -12.30
C TYR A 141 21.71 -1.24 -13.62
N PHE A 142 21.38 0.05 -13.56
CA PHE A 142 21.35 0.98 -14.69
C PHE A 142 22.24 2.17 -14.39
#